data_AF-A0A7S3W1Y9-F1
#
_entry.id   AF-A0A7S3W1Y9-F1
#
_cell.length_a   1.000
_cell.length_b   1.000
_cell.length_c   1.000
_cell.angle_alpha   90.00
_cell.angle_beta   90.00
_cell.angle_gamma   90.00
#
_symmetry.space_group_name_H-M   'P 1'
#
loop_
_entity.id
_entity.type
_entity.pdbx_description
1 polymer ?
#
loop_
_entity_poly.entity_id
_entity_poly.type
_entity_poly.pdbx_seq_one_letter_code
_entity_poly.pdbx_strand_id
1 'polypeptide(L)'
;PGGGSGPPPAEGEQNEGEEMALEIKVPLVTEADVAQVVSTWTGVPVDKVSSDESTRLVALEETLHKRVIGQNEAVQAVSKAVRRARAGLKNPARPIASFMFCG
;
A
#
# COMPACT_ATOMS: atom_id res chain seq x y z
N PRO A 1 25.53 -55.38 -53.20
CA PRO A 1 25.88 -54.05 -52.65
C PRO A 1 24.65 -53.13 -52.66
N GLY A 2 24.10 -52.85 -51.47
CA GLY A 2 23.04 -51.87 -51.17
C GLY A 2 21.62 -52.28 -51.60
N GLY A 3 20.65 -52.63 -50.74
CA GLY A 3 20.53 -52.45 -49.29
C GLY A 3 19.88 -51.09 -48.96
N GLY A 4 18.58 -51.10 -48.61
CA GLY A 4 17.79 -49.94 -48.15
C GLY A 4 16.42 -49.89 -48.82
N SER A 5 15.31 -50.55 -48.42
CA SER A 5 14.62 -50.76 -47.13
C SER A 5 13.89 -49.53 -46.54
N GLY A 6 12.71 -49.20 -47.11
CA GLY A 6 11.50 -48.60 -46.49
C GLY A 6 11.55 -47.18 -45.87
N PRO A 7 10.41 -46.51 -45.53
CA PRO A 7 9.03 -47.01 -45.44
C PRO A 7 7.97 -46.06 -46.12
N PRO A 8 6.68 -46.00 -45.71
CA PRO A 8 5.48 -46.50 -46.40
C PRO A 8 4.53 -45.40 -46.98
N PRO A 9 3.42 -45.77 -47.66
CA PRO A 9 2.26 -44.87 -47.83
C PRO A 9 1.24 -45.10 -46.69
N ALA A 10 0.71 -44.03 -46.09
CA ALA A 10 -0.54 -44.08 -45.33
C ALA A 10 -1.14 -42.68 -45.17
N GLU A 11 -2.41 -42.59 -45.50
CA GLU A 11 -3.32 -41.46 -45.37
C GLU A 11 -3.80 -41.33 -43.91
N GLY A 12 -4.14 -40.11 -43.48
CA GLY A 12 -4.68 -39.82 -42.14
C GLY A 12 -3.59 -39.89 -41.06
N GLU A 13 -3.44 -38.94 -40.15
CA GLU A 13 -4.44 -38.51 -39.18
C GLU A 13 -4.24 -37.01 -38.89
N GLN A 14 -5.28 -36.22 -39.14
CA GLN A 14 -5.49 -34.96 -38.44
C GLN A 14 -6.14 -35.33 -37.10
N ASN A 15 -5.54 -34.87 -36.00
CA ASN A 15 -6.11 -34.60 -34.67
C ASN A 15 -4.98 -34.73 -33.63
N GLU A 16 -4.90 -34.00 -32.53
CA GLU A 16 -5.68 -32.94 -31.90
C GLU A 16 -4.76 -32.50 -30.74
N GLY A 17 -4.59 -31.21 -30.51
CA GLY A 17 -3.76 -30.76 -29.39
C GLY A 17 -3.26 -29.34 -29.54
N GLU A 18 -4.13 -28.41 -29.91
CA GLU A 18 -3.90 -27.02 -29.53
C GLU A 18 -4.00 -26.97 -28.00
N GLU A 19 -2.85 -27.08 -27.33
CA GLU A 19 -2.74 -26.68 -25.93
C GLU A 19 -2.99 -25.17 -25.88
N MET A 20 -4.27 -24.80 -25.78
CA MET A 20 -4.68 -23.46 -25.38
C MET A 20 -4.24 -23.30 -23.93
N ALA A 21 -3.01 -22.83 -23.75
CA ALA A 21 -2.58 -22.20 -22.51
C ALA A 21 -3.49 -20.98 -22.29
N LEU A 22 -4.60 -21.19 -21.60
CA LEU A 22 -5.39 -20.11 -21.03
C LEU A 22 -4.41 -19.32 -20.15
N GLU A 23 -4.00 -18.15 -20.63
CA GLU A 23 -3.26 -17.18 -19.86
C GLU A 23 -4.16 -16.78 -18.69
N ILE A 24 -3.97 -17.45 -17.55
CA ILE A 24 -4.64 -17.07 -16.30
C ILE A 24 -4.02 -15.73 -15.91
N LYS A 25 -4.61 -14.63 -16.40
CA LYS A 25 -4.34 -13.29 -15.90
C LYS A 25 -4.87 -13.22 -14.48
N VAL A 26 -4.02 -13.57 -13.53
CA VAL A 26 -4.28 -13.29 -12.12
C VAL A 26 -4.30 -11.77 -11.98
N PRO A 27 -5.43 -11.14 -11.61
CA PRO A 27 -5.46 -9.70 -11.45
C PRO A 27 -4.51 -9.33 -10.31
N LEU A 28 -3.43 -8.63 -10.65
CA LEU A 28 -2.46 -8.14 -9.68
C LEU A 28 -3.05 -6.89 -9.02
N VAL A 29 -3.43 -7.00 -7.76
CA VAL A 29 -3.87 -5.86 -6.97
C VAL A 29 -2.64 -5.06 -6.54
N THR A 30 -2.58 -3.82 -6.99
CA THR A 30 -1.53 -2.87 -6.64
C THR A 30 -1.97 -1.95 -5.49
N GLU A 31 -1.01 -1.27 -4.86
CA GLU A 31 -1.31 -0.28 -3.81
C GLU A 31 -2.24 0.84 -4.31
N ALA A 32 -2.15 1.19 -5.60
CA ALA A 32 -3.00 2.19 -6.24
C ALA A 32 -4.48 1.76 -6.26
N ASP A 33 -4.75 0.47 -6.53
CA ASP A 33 -6.11 -0.08 -6.57
C ASP A 33 -6.75 -0.03 -5.18
N VAL A 34 -5.99 -0.39 -4.14
CA VAL A 34 -6.44 -0.34 -2.74
C VAL A 34 -6.72 1.11 -2.33
N ALA A 35 -5.81 2.03 -2.65
CA ALA A 35 -5.94 3.43 -2.29
C ALA A 35 -7.14 4.10 -2.99
N GLN A 36 -7.42 3.73 -4.25
CA GLN A 36 -8.59 4.22 -4.98
C GLN A 36 -9.91 3.79 -4.32
N VAL A 37 -10.02 2.52 -3.89
CA VAL A 37 -11.21 2.02 -3.18
C VAL A 37 -11.40 2.76 -1.85
N VAL A 38 -10.33 2.90 -1.06
CA VAL A 38 -10.37 3.61 0.23
C VAL A 38 -10.73 5.09 0.04
N SER A 39 -10.21 5.75 -0.99
CA SER A 39 -10.55 7.14 -1.31
C SER A 39 -12.03 7.30 -1.70
N THR A 40 -12.59 6.32 -2.41
CA THR A 40 -14.00 6.33 -2.84
C THR A 40 -14.94 6.19 -1.64
N TRP A 41 -14.58 5.37 -0.65
CA TRP A 41 -15.36 5.19 0.56
C TRP A 41 -15.23 6.35 1.55
N THR A 42 -14.05 6.95 1.66
CA THR A 42 -13.78 8.03 2.63
C THR A 42 -14.00 9.43 2.05
N GLY A 43 -14.08 9.56 0.73
CA GLY A 43 -14.15 10.85 0.03
C GLY A 43 -12.85 11.66 0.05
N VAL A 44 -11.75 11.09 0.57
CA VAL A 44 -10.47 11.80 0.72
C VAL A 44 -9.48 11.35 -0.36
N PRO A 45 -9.06 12.23 -1.29
CA PRO A 45 -8.15 11.86 -2.38
C PRO A 45 -6.75 11.52 -1.87
N VAL A 46 -6.21 10.38 -2.29
CA VAL A 46 -4.92 9.82 -1.84
C VAL A 46 -3.77 10.83 -2.00
N ASP A 47 -3.70 11.49 -3.15
CA ASP A 47 -2.65 12.50 -3.44
C ASP A 47 -2.75 13.74 -2.56
N LYS A 48 -3.98 14.12 -2.17
CA LYS A 48 -4.21 15.26 -1.27
C LYS A 48 -3.88 14.93 0.18
N VAL A 49 -3.98 13.65 0.59
CA VAL A 49 -3.67 13.24 1.96
C VAL A 49 -2.21 13.49 2.28
N SER A 50 -1.28 13.08 1.43
CA SER A 50 0.15 13.08 1.76
C SER A 50 0.74 14.49 1.94
N SER A 51 0.45 15.40 0.99
CA SER A 51 0.98 16.77 1.05
C SER A 51 0.28 17.62 2.11
N ASP A 52 -1.05 17.49 2.24
CA ASP A 52 -1.82 18.27 3.22
C ASP A 52 -1.55 17.79 4.64
N GLU A 53 -1.33 16.48 4.84
CA GLU A 53 -0.94 15.92 6.13
C GLU A 53 0.41 16.45 6.61
N SER A 54 1.41 16.54 5.73
CA SER A 54 2.73 17.08 6.09
C SER A 54 2.62 18.53 6.58
N THR A 55 1.87 19.38 5.88
CA THR A 55 1.62 20.77 6.30
C THR A 55 0.89 20.83 7.65
N ARG A 56 -0.13 19.99 7.84
CA ARG A 56 -0.87 19.91 9.12
C ARG A 56 0.03 19.47 10.28
N LEU A 57 0.99 18.59 10.05
CA LEU A 57 1.92 18.11 11.08
C LEU A 57 2.91 19.19 11.51
N VAL A 58 3.35 20.05 10.59
CA VAL A 58 4.19 21.20 10.92
C VAL A 58 3.41 22.21 11.78
N ALA A 59 2.15 22.46 11.45
CA ALA A 59 1.28 23.39 12.17
C ALA A 59 0.59 22.79 13.43
N LEU A 60 0.86 21.53 13.77
CA LEU A 60 0.13 20.78 14.81
C LEU A 60 0.22 21.45 16.19
N GLU A 61 1.42 21.88 16.58
CA GLU A 61 1.69 22.47 17.89
C GLU A 61 0.95 23.80 18.08
N GLU A 62 1.03 24.68 17.08
CA GLU A 62 0.29 25.95 17.04
C GLU A 62 -1.23 25.72 17.08
N THR A 63 -1.70 24.71 16.35
CA THR A 63 -3.13 24.37 16.30
C THR A 63 -3.64 23.91 17.66
N LEU A 64 -2.85 23.14 18.42
CA LEU A 64 -3.19 22.72 19.77
C LEU A 64 -3.17 23.90 20.76
N HIS A 65 -2.23 24.83 20.62
CA HIS A 65 -2.16 26.03 21.45
C HIS A 65 -3.37 26.96 21.32
N LYS A 66 -4.09 26.93 20.19
CA LYS A 66 -5.35 27.67 20.03
C LYS A 66 -6.47 27.15 20.94
N ARG A 67 -6.37 25.92 21.45
CA ARG A 67 -7.40 25.26 22.27
C ARG A 67 -6.92 24.93 23.69
N VAL A 68 -5.61 24.77 23.89
CA VAL A 68 -5.01 24.39 25.16
C VAL A 68 -4.12 25.53 25.64
N ILE A 69 -4.52 26.16 26.76
CA ILE A 69 -3.85 27.32 27.33
C ILE A 69 -3.06 26.88 28.57
N GLY A 70 -1.82 27.36 28.69
CA GLY A 70 -0.99 27.15 29.89
C GLY A 70 -0.31 25.78 30.01
N GLN A 71 -0.36 24.93 28.98
CA GLN A 71 0.19 23.57 28.98
C GLN A 71 1.23 23.37 27.87
N ASN A 72 2.25 24.22 27.82
CA ASN A 72 3.26 24.22 26.75
C ASN A 72 4.01 22.89 26.65
N GLU A 73 4.45 22.34 27.78
CA GLU A 73 5.23 21.09 27.80
C GLU A 73 4.41 19.88 27.33
N ALA A 74 3.16 19.76 27.78
CA ALA A 74 2.27 18.69 27.34
C ALA A 74 1.95 18.77 25.84
N VAL A 75 1.67 19.97 25.33
CA VAL A 75 1.39 20.18 23.90
C VAL A 75 2.62 19.87 23.04
N GLN A 76 3.81 20.26 23.48
CA GLN A 76 5.07 19.96 22.79
C GLN A 76 5.36 18.45 22.78
N ALA A 77 5.16 17.76 23.90
CA ALA A 77 5.38 16.32 24.03
C ALA A 77 4.46 15.52 23.10
N VAL A 78 3.17 15.87 23.05
CA VAL A 78 2.19 15.26 22.15
C VAL A 78 2.57 15.52 20.68
N SER A 79 2.84 16.78 20.33
CA SER A 79 3.20 17.17 18.96
C SER A 79 4.47 16.48 18.46
N LYS A 80 5.48 16.29 19.33
CA LYS A 80 6.71 15.57 19.01
C LYS A 80 6.46 14.08 18.76
N ALA A 81 5.60 13.44 19.56
CA ALA A 81 5.31 12.02 19.40
C ALA A 81 4.54 11.74 18.11
N VAL A 82 3.56 12.58 17.76
CA VAL A 82 2.80 12.47 16.51
C VAL A 82 3.71 12.67 15.28
N ARG A 83 4.61 13.65 15.30
CA ARG A 83 5.60 13.87 14.23
C ARG A 83 6.53 12.66 14.05
N ARG A 84 7.05 12.09 15.14
CA ARG A 84 7.86 10.85 15.09
C ARG A 84 7.13 9.68 14.46
N ALA A 85 5.84 9.51 14.78
CA ALA A 85 5.00 8.44 14.25
C ALA A 85 4.92 8.50 12.72
N ARG A 86 4.73 9.71 12.20
CA ARG A 86 4.53 10.00 10.78
C ARG A 86 5.83 9.96 9.99
N ALA A 87 6.95 10.32 10.62
CA ALA A 87 8.28 10.16 10.05
C ALA A 87 8.76 8.69 9.96
N GLY A 88 7.92 7.71 10.35
CA GLY A 88 8.30 6.29 10.34
C GLY A 88 9.29 5.90 11.45
N LEU A 89 9.59 6.79 12.39
CA LEU A 89 10.51 6.57 13.51
C LEU A 89 9.81 5.83 14.68
N LYS A 90 9.03 4.78 14.35
CA LYS A 90 8.27 3.96 15.31
C LYS A 90 8.70 2.51 15.25
N ASN A 91 8.67 1.85 16.40
CA ASN A 91 8.77 0.40 16.47
C ASN A 91 7.37 -0.20 16.18
N PRO A 92 7.21 -1.11 15.21
CA PRO A 92 5.90 -1.70 14.88
C PRO A 92 5.26 -2.50 16.02
N ALA A 93 6.05 -3.00 16.97
CA ALA A 93 5.57 -3.76 18.13
C ALA A 93 5.13 -2.88 19.32
N ARG A 94 5.13 -1.54 19.17
CA ARG A 94 4.83 -0.60 20.25
C ARG A 94 3.83 0.48 19.80
N PRO A 95 3.02 1.01 20.73
CA PRO A 95 2.18 2.16 20.44
C PRO A 95 3.03 3.36 20.02
N ILE A 96 2.45 4.23 19.19
CA ILE A 96 3.07 5.46 18.70
C ILE A 96 3.56 6.35 19.85
N ALA A 97 2.70 6.48 20.87
CA ALA A 97 2.97 7.21 22.09
C ALA A 97 2.08 6.65 23.21
N SER A 98 2.59 6.65 24.43
CA SER A 98 1.81 6.36 25.65
C SER A 98 1.87 7.58 26.54
N PHE A 99 0.71 8.17 26.83
CA PHE A 99 0.59 9.35 27.68
C PHE A 99 -0.24 9.01 28.92
N MET A 100 0.18 9.56 30.05
CA MET A 100 -0.60 9.57 31.29
C MET A 100 -0.83 11.03 31.64
N PHE A 101 -2.10 11.45 31.71
CA PHE A 101 -2.48 12.79 32.11
C PHE A 101 -2.87 12.76 33.58
N CYS A 102 -2.08 13.43 34.41
CA CYS A 102 -2.39 13.67 35.82
C CYS A 102 -2.46 15.18 36.00
N GLY A 103 -3.65 15.66 36.37
CA GLY A 103 -3.94 17.08 36.57
C GLY A 103 -3.65 17.54 37.98
#